data_AF-A0A2P9AUI1-F1
#
_entry.id   AF-A0A2P9AUI1-F1
#
_cell.length_a   1.000
_cell.length_b   1.000
_cell.length_c   1.000
_cell.angle_alpha   90.00
_cell.angle_beta   90.00
_cell.angle_gamma   90.00
#
_symmetry.space_group_name_H-M   'P 1'
#
loop_
_entity.id
_entity.type
_entity.pdbx_description
1 polymer ?
#
loop_
_entity_poly.entity_id
_entity_poly.type
_entity_poly.pdbx_seq_one_letter_code
_entity_poly.pdbx_strand_id
1 'polypeptide(L)' 'MRRVNKPRSDGVIVADISLVDPKAVGKSLTVVVTVELDHERLDLVDDFKRAMRAAKEVTQCYMVTRRRLLCADCGR' A
#
# COMPACT_ATOMS: atom_id res chain seq x y z
N MET A 1 -1.60 -20.16 25.68
CA MET A 1 -2.58 -19.45 24.82
C MET A 1 -3.48 -20.47 24.11
N ARG A 2 -4.74 -20.65 24.51
CA ARG A 2 -5.64 -21.69 23.93
C ARG A 2 -6.73 -21.12 23.01
N ARG A 3 -7.08 -19.84 23.17
CA ARG A 3 -8.12 -19.14 22.38
C ARG A 3 -7.63 -18.55 21.05
N VAL A 4 -6.34 -18.27 20.90
CA VAL A 4 -5.79 -17.64 19.69
C VAL A 4 -5.46 -18.65 18.59
N ASN A 5 -5.31 -19.94 18.92
CA ASN A 5 -4.90 -20.95 17.93
C ASN A 5 -6.01 -21.28 16.93
N LYS A 6 -7.28 -21.26 17.35
CA LYS A 6 -8.41 -21.56 16.48
C LYS A 6 -8.61 -20.52 15.36
N PRO A 7 -8.65 -19.20 15.65
CA PRO A 7 -8.69 -18.20 14.58
C PRO A 7 -7.41 -18.15 13.73
N ARG A 8 -6.27 -18.65 14.21
CA ARG A 8 -5.05 -18.84 13.38
C ARG A 8 -5.20 -20.02 12.42
N SER A 9 -5.68 -21.17 12.91
CA SER A 9 -5.88 -22.37 12.07
C SER A 9 -7.01 -22.18 11.06
N ASP A 10 -8.01 -21.38 11.41
CA ASP A 10 -9.17 -21.09 10.55
C ASP A 10 -8.86 -19.96 9.53
N GLY A 11 -7.63 -19.44 9.51
CA GLY A 11 -7.19 -18.40 8.57
C GLY A 11 -7.79 -17.01 8.82
N VAL A 12 -8.45 -16.80 9.95
CA VAL A 12 -9.06 -15.51 10.33
C VAL A 12 -7.99 -14.47 10.67
N ILE A 13 -6.89 -14.89 11.29
CA ILE A 13 -5.72 -14.03 11.52
C ILE A 13 -4.80 -14.14 10.30
N VAL A 14 -4.77 -13.08 9.49
CA VAL A 14 -4.02 -13.03 8.24
C VAL A 14 -2.53 -12.78 8.45
N ALA A 15 -2.17 -12.01 9.48
CA ALA A 15 -0.78 -11.70 9.84
C ALA A 15 -0.67 -11.16 11.28
N ASP A 16 0.48 -11.36 11.90
CA ASP A 16 0.94 -10.58 13.06
C ASP A 16 1.94 -9.54 12.57
N ILE A 17 1.68 -8.27 12.87
CA ILE A 17 2.54 -7.15 12.47
C ILE A 17 2.94 -6.33 13.70
N SER A 18 4.20 -5.95 13.77
CA SER A 18 4.69 -4.97 14.75
C SER A 18 4.70 -3.59 14.11
N LEU A 19 3.94 -2.66 14.69
CA LEU A 19 3.97 -1.25 14.30
C LEU A 19 5.25 -0.60 14.85
N VAL A 20 6.01 0.03 13.96
CA VAL A 20 7.23 0.78 14.29
C VAL A 20 7.00 2.27 14.03
N ASP A 21 7.66 3.13 14.81
CA ASP A 21 7.61 4.57 14.58
C ASP A 21 8.39 4.93 13.30
N PRO A 22 7.74 5.54 12.28
CA PRO A 22 8.40 5.98 11.05
C PRO A 22 9.60 6.90 11.32
N LYS A 23 9.54 7.76 12.34
CA LYS A 23 10.63 8.67 12.71
C LYS A 23 11.85 7.92 13.23
N ALA A 24 11.61 6.85 14.00
CA ALA A 24 12.68 6.01 14.55
C ALA A 24 13.42 5.22 13.46
N VAL A 25 12.80 4.99 12.30
CA VAL A 25 13.38 4.27 11.15
C VAL A 25 13.82 5.20 10.01
N GLY A 26 13.88 6.52 10.26
CA GLY A 26 14.38 7.50 9.27
C GLY A 26 13.38 7.89 8.17
N LYS A 27 12.09 7.55 8.32
CA LYS A 27 11.00 7.98 7.43
C LYS A 27 10.29 9.21 8.03
N SER A 28 10.92 10.37 7.91
CA SER A 28 10.44 11.63 8.52
C SER A 28 9.38 12.37 7.70
N LEU A 29 9.19 12.00 6.43
CA LEU A 29 8.25 12.64 5.51
C LEU A 29 7.35 11.60 4.85
N THR A 30 6.04 11.81 4.97
CA THR A 30 5.00 11.07 4.24
C THR A 30 4.30 12.03 3.30
N VAL A 31 4.23 11.68 2.02
CA VAL A 31 3.56 12.46 0.98
C VAL A 31 2.42 11.63 0.41
N VAL A 32 1.25 12.25 0.24
CA VAL A 32 0.11 11.65 -0.46
C VAL A 32 0.01 12.27 -1.85
N VAL A 33 0.18 11.44 -2.87
CA VAL A 33 0.15 11.87 -4.27
C VAL A 33 -1.15 11.39 -4.92
N THR A 34 -1.86 12.32 -5.54
CA THR A 34 -2.97 11.99 -6.44
C THR A 34 -2.44 11.88 -7.86
N VAL A 35 -2.72 10.76 -8.51
CA VAL A 35 -2.43 10.53 -9.92
C VAL A 35 -3.76 10.36 -10.67
N GLU A 36 -3.99 11.22 -11.66
CA GLU A 36 -5.10 11.12 -12.59
C GLU A 36 -4.57 10.60 -13.93
N LEU A 37 -5.14 9.51 -14.42
CA LEU A 37 -4.76 8.90 -15.69
C LEU A 37 -5.61 9.50 -16.81
N ASP A 38 -5.00 10.12 -17.82
CA ASP A 38 -5.75 10.77 -18.91
C ASP A 38 -6.43 9.75 -19.86
N HIS A 39 -5.92 8.52 -19.92
CA HIS A 39 -6.38 7.48 -20.86
C HIS A 39 -6.84 6.21 -20.14
N GLU A 40 -8.05 5.74 -20.47
CA GLU A 40 -8.66 4.49 -19.97
C GLU A 40 -8.08 3.20 -20.63
N ARG A 41 -6.83 3.25 -21.12
CA ARG A 41 -6.17 2.02 -21.56
C ARG A 41 -5.82 1.20 -20.32
N LEU A 42 -6.52 0.08 -20.14
CA LEU A 42 -6.33 -0.86 -19.04
C LEU A 42 -4.86 -1.29 -18.89
N ASP A 43 -4.14 -1.42 -20.01
CA ASP A 43 -2.71 -1.77 -20.02
C ASP A 43 -1.85 -0.77 -19.20
N LEU A 44 -2.11 0.54 -19.37
CA LEU A 44 -1.36 1.61 -18.68
C LEU A 44 -1.67 1.64 -17.18
N VAL A 45 -2.91 1.35 -16.81
CA VAL A 45 -3.33 1.24 -15.41
C VAL A 45 -2.58 0.10 -14.73
N ASP A 46 -2.46 -1.05 -15.40
CA ASP A 46 -1.82 -2.22 -14.82
C ASP A 46 -0.29 -2.10 -14.80
N ASP A 47 0.32 -1.49 -15.82
CA ASP A 47 1.74 -1.10 -15.78
C ASP A 47 2.02 -0.13 -14.63
N PHE A 48 1.17 0.88 -14.46
CA PHE A 48 1.31 1.84 -13.37
C PHE A 48 1.22 1.17 -11.99
N LYS A 49 0.22 0.30 -11.78
CA LYS A 49 0.11 -0.47 -10.53
C LYS A 49 1.34 -1.34 -10.29
N ARG A 50 1.88 -1.99 -11.32
CA ARG A 50 3.11 -2.80 -11.22
C ARG A 50 4.29 -1.95 -10.79
N ALA A 51 4.48 -0.79 -11.42
CA ALA A 51 5.55 0.15 -11.08
C ALA A 51 5.43 0.64 -9.63
N MET A 52 4.23 1.03 -9.20
CA MET A 52 3.98 1.50 -7.82
C MET A 52 4.21 0.40 -6.78
N ARG A 53 3.89 -0.85 -7.07
CA ARG A 53 4.18 -1.99 -6.17
C ARG A 53 5.68 -2.31 -6.07
N ALA A 54 6.45 -2.00 -7.11
CA ALA A 54 7.89 -2.23 -7.13
C ALA A 54 8.67 -1.09 -6.43
N ALA A 55 8.10 0.11 -6.35
CA ALA A 55 8.68 1.26 -5.67
C ALA A 55 8.65 1.05 -4.15
N LYS A 56 9.84 1.00 -3.51
CA LYS A 56 9.96 0.78 -2.05
C LYS A 56 9.52 1.99 -1.24
N GLU A 57 9.48 3.14 -1.89
CA GLU A 57 8.99 4.39 -1.35
C GLU A 57 7.49 4.33 -1.13
N VAL A 58 6.74 3.62 -1.98
CA VAL A 58 5.27 3.54 -1.92
C VAL A 58 4.83 2.48 -0.93
N THR A 59 4.34 2.91 0.23
CA THR A 59 3.81 1.98 1.24
C THR A 59 2.37 1.58 0.94
N GLN A 60 1.58 2.47 0.33
CA GLN A 60 0.17 2.20 0.05
C GLN A 60 -0.26 2.79 -1.30
N CYS A 61 -1.05 2.03 -2.07
CA CYS A 61 -1.59 2.48 -3.36
C CYS A 61 -3.06 2.07 -3.44
N TYR A 62 -3.95 3.06 -3.55
CA TYR A 62 -5.39 2.87 -3.59
C TYR A 62 -5.98 3.43 -4.87
N MET A 63 -6.81 2.64 -5.54
CA MET A 63 -7.63 3.10 -6.64
C MET A 63 -8.95 3.63 -6.08
N VAL A 64 -9.18 4.94 -6.19
CA VAL A 64 -10.36 5.60 -5.59
C VAL A 64 -11.49 5.72 -6.58
N THR A 65 -11.17 6.01 -7.84
CA THR A 65 -12.12 6.00 -8.96
C THR A 65 -11.50 5.30 -10.15
N ARG A 66 -12.29 4.93 -11.16
CA ARG A 66 -11.83 4.23 -12.37
C ARG A 66 -10.62 4.90 -13.08
N ARG A 67 -10.38 6.18 -12.81
CA ARG A 67 -9.32 7.00 -13.43
C ARG A 67 -8.31 7.59 -12.45
N ARG A 68 -8.55 7.51 -11.13
CA ARG A 68 -7.72 8.18 -10.12
C ARG A 68 -7.09 7.16 -9.17
N LEU A 69 -5.77 7.20 -9.07
CA LEU A 69 -5.00 6.49 -8.06
C LEU A 69 -4.44 7.45 -7.01
N LEU A 70 -4.56 7.07 -5.75
CA LEU A 70 -3.85 7.68 -4.64
C LEU A 70 -2.67 6.79 -4.29
N CYS A 71 -1.46 7.34 -4.32
CA CYS A 71 -0.27 6.69 -3.79
C CYS A 71 0.15 7.42 -2.52
N ALA A 72 0.27 6.69 -1.41
CA ALA A 72 0.82 7.20 -0.17
C ALA A 72 2.26 6.71 -0.02
N ASP A 73 3.12 7.67 0.31
CA ASP A 73 4.57 7.66 0.38
C ASP A 73 5.31 7.82 -0.97
N CYS A 74 5.57 9.09 -1.30
CA CYS A 74 6.69 9.50 -2.15
C CYS A 74 7.60 10.39 -1.30
N GLY A 75 8.36 9.78 -0.39
CA GLY A 75 9.19 10.48 0.59
C GLY A 75 10.64 10.03 0.52
N ARG A 76 11.47 10.84 -0.15
CA ARG A 76 12.89 10.98 0.18
C ARG A 76 13.11 12.40 0.68
#